data_AF-A0A147EW42-F1
#
_entry.id   AF-A0A147EW42-F1
#
_cell.length_a   1.000
_cell.length_b   1.000
_cell.length_c   1.000
_cell.angle_alpha   90.00
_cell.angle_beta   90.00
_cell.angle_gamma   90.00
#
_symmetry.space_group_name_H-M   'P 1'
#
loop_
_entity.id
_entity.type
_entity.pdbx_description
1 polymer ?
#
loop_
_entity_poly.entity_id
_entity_poly.type
_entity_poly.pdbx_seq_one_letter_code
_entity_poly.pdbx_strand_id
1 'polypeptide(L)'
;MNQEISVIDAHVIDVASRLDFAVELTADMGGTFVLQIDLGTRGALDDPNDRAGIDPTDDDTPFWWIDIDGGTKTILSTFDIHADPADVAAWISTHAKAENCPATRVIAG
;
A
#
# COMPACT_ATOMS: atom_id res chain seq x y z
N MET A 1 10.66 -4.25 17.15
CA MET A 1 9.75 -5.25 16.55
C MET A 1 8.27 -4.98 16.85
N ASN A 2 7.66 -5.38 17.97
CA ASN A 2 6.18 -5.22 18.12
C ASN A 2 5.67 -3.77 18.10
N GLN A 3 6.43 -2.81 18.64
CA GLN A 3 6.01 -1.40 18.64
C GLN A 3 6.10 -0.75 17.25
N GLU A 4 7.02 -1.22 16.42
CA GLU A 4 7.29 -0.67 15.09
C GLU A 4 6.24 -1.11 14.08
N ILE A 5 5.86 -2.39 14.12
CA ILE A 5 4.72 -2.93 13.36
C ILE A 5 3.44 -2.14 13.69
N SER A 6 3.15 -1.90 14.97
CA SER A 6 1.95 -1.13 15.35
C SER A 6 1.97 0.32 14.87
N VAL A 7 3.15 0.95 14.77
CA VAL A 7 3.27 2.31 14.20
C VAL A 7 3.05 2.28 12.69
N ILE A 8 3.65 1.31 11.99
CA ILE A 8 3.43 1.11 10.55
C ILE A 8 1.94 0.85 10.28
N ASP A 9 1.32 -0.07 11.01
CA ASP A 9 -0.09 -0.41 10.83
C ASP A 9 -1.00 0.80 11.03
N ALA A 10 -0.76 1.58 12.09
CA ALA A 10 -1.52 2.81 12.33
C ALA A 10 -1.34 3.82 11.18
N HIS A 11 -0.11 3.95 10.68
CA HIS A 11 0.20 4.83 9.56
C HIS A 11 -0.47 4.36 8.25
N VAL A 12 -0.46 3.06 7.98
CA VAL A 12 -1.14 2.46 6.82
C VAL A 12 -2.64 2.65 6.89
N ILE A 13 -3.25 2.47 8.06
CA ILE A 13 -4.68 2.75 8.29
C ILE A 13 -4.99 4.23 8.01
N ASP A 14 -4.14 5.14 8.50
CA ASP A 14 -4.31 6.57 8.27
C ASP A 14 -4.23 6.92 6.78
N VAL A 15 -3.23 6.41 6.06
CA VAL A 15 -3.09 6.60 4.61
C VAL A 15 -4.30 6.05 3.86
N ALA A 16 -4.71 4.82 4.16
CA ALA A 16 -5.85 4.17 3.49
C ALA A 16 -7.15 4.94 3.67
N SER A 17 -7.40 5.50 4.86
CA SER A 17 -8.60 6.31 5.14
C SER A 17 -8.68 7.63 4.34
N ARG A 18 -7.56 8.05 3.73
CA ARG A 18 -7.43 9.29 2.96
C ARG A 18 -7.42 9.06 1.45
N LEU A 19 -7.42 7.81 0.99
CA LEU A 19 -7.54 7.49 -0.43
C LEU A 19 -8.91 7.92 -0.96
N ASP A 20 -8.95 8.34 -2.22
CA ASP A 20 -10.16 8.79 -2.89
C ASP A 20 -10.95 7.68 -3.57
N PHE A 21 -10.67 6.43 -3.17
CA PHE A 21 -11.37 5.20 -3.55
C PHE A 21 -11.33 4.22 -2.38
N ALA A 22 -12.28 3.29 -2.35
CA ALA A 22 -12.36 2.28 -1.31
C ALA A 22 -11.26 1.22 -1.48
N VAL A 23 -10.67 0.81 -0.35
CA VAL A 23 -9.63 -0.22 -0.28
C VAL A 23 -9.87 -1.13 0.92
N GLU A 24 -9.34 -2.35 0.84
CA GLU A 24 -9.21 -3.25 1.98
C GLU A 24 -7.77 -3.21 2.51
N LEU A 25 -7.59 -3.58 3.78
CA LEU A 25 -6.28 -3.75 4.38
C LEU A 25 -6.02 -5.25 4.57
N THR A 26 -4.85 -5.71 4.15
CA THR A 26 -4.40 -7.09 4.32
C THR A 26 -3.07 -7.10 5.06
N ALA A 27 -2.88 -8.07 5.97
CA ALA A 27 -1.56 -8.30 6.54
C ALA A 27 -0.65 -8.97 5.50
N ASP A 28 0.64 -8.64 5.51
CA ASP A 28 1.64 -9.38 4.76
C ASP A 28 1.92 -10.74 5.40
N MET A 29 1.11 -11.74 5.04
CA MET A 29 1.23 -13.10 5.54
C MET A 29 2.44 -13.86 4.98
N GLY A 30 3.22 -13.26 4.08
CA GLY A 30 4.43 -13.83 3.49
C GLY A 30 5.74 -13.29 4.07
N GLY A 31 5.69 -12.25 4.91
CA GLY A 31 6.87 -11.52 5.36
C GLY A 31 6.73 -10.92 6.75
N THR A 32 6.61 -9.59 6.83
CA THR A 32 6.78 -8.82 8.08
C THR A 32 5.50 -8.72 8.92
N PHE A 33 4.37 -9.21 8.39
CA PHE A 33 3.02 -9.12 8.98
C PHE A 33 2.47 -7.70 9.17
N VAL A 34 3.11 -6.68 8.60
CA VAL A 34 2.54 -5.33 8.57
C VAL A 34 1.31 -5.27 7.67
N LEU A 35 0.42 -4.33 7.96
CA LEU A 35 -0.70 -4.01 7.08
C LEU A 35 -0.20 -3.44 5.74
N GLN A 36 -0.83 -3.89 4.67
CA GLN A 36 -0.69 -3.40 3.32
C GLN A 36 -2.08 -2.99 2.80
N ILE A 37 -2.11 -2.06 1.87
CA ILE A 37 -3.31 -1.58 1.18
C ILE A 37 -3.54 -2.47 -0.04
N ASP A 38 -4.69 -3.13 -0.10
CA ASP A 38 -5.09 -3.91 -1.25
C ASP A 38 -5.67 -3.00 -2.34
N LEU A 39 -4.98 -2.93 -3.48
CA LEU A 39 -5.39 -2.17 -4.65
C LEU A 39 -6.16 -3.05 -5.67
N GLY A 40 -6.38 -4.31 -5.33
CA GLY A 40 -7.27 -5.27 -5.99
C GLY A 40 -6.58 -6.22 -6.96
N THR A 41 -7.31 -7.29 -7.32
CA THR A 41 -6.87 -8.33 -8.26
C THR A 41 -7.14 -7.93 -9.71
N ARG A 42 -6.13 -8.07 -10.59
CA ARG A 42 -6.27 -7.72 -12.01
C ARG A 42 -7.00 -8.79 -12.84
N GLY A 43 -6.90 -10.06 -12.44
CA GLY A 43 -7.36 -11.19 -13.22
C GLY A 43 -8.20 -12.19 -12.41
N ALA A 44 -7.83 -13.47 -12.47
CA ALA A 44 -8.51 -14.55 -11.76
C ALA A 44 -8.36 -14.41 -10.24
N LEU A 45 -9.21 -15.12 -9.48
CA LEU A 45 -9.21 -15.08 -8.02
C LEU A 45 -7.85 -15.42 -7.38
N ASP A 46 -7.04 -16.24 -8.06
CA ASP A 46 -5.74 -16.70 -7.59
C ASP A 46 -4.57 -15.83 -8.11
N ASP A 47 -4.86 -14.80 -8.92
CA ASP A 47 -3.82 -13.87 -9.37
C ASP A 47 -3.40 -12.96 -8.21
N PRO A 48 -2.12 -12.54 -8.17
CA PRO A 48 -1.66 -11.66 -7.12
C PRO A 48 -2.34 -10.29 -7.21
N ASN A 49 -2.64 -9.71 -6.04
CA ASN A 49 -3.20 -8.37 -5.95
C ASN A 49 -2.14 -7.32 -6.25
N ASP A 50 -2.58 -6.19 -6.80
CA ASP A 50 -1.83 -4.95 -6.68
C ASP A 50 -1.86 -4.51 -5.22
N ARG A 51 -0.74 -4.03 -4.68
CA ARG A 51 -0.64 -3.62 -3.28
C ARG A 51 0.17 -2.36 -3.12
N ALA A 52 -0.11 -1.62 -2.05
CA ALA A 52 0.78 -0.59 -1.57
C ALA A 52 1.11 -0.82 -0.10
N GLY A 53 2.32 -0.49 0.31
CA GLY A 53 2.76 -0.74 1.68
C GLY A 53 4.07 -0.05 2.00
N ILE A 54 4.49 -0.26 3.25
CA ILE A 54 5.80 0.11 3.75
C ILE A 54 6.26 -1.04 4.65
N ASP A 55 7.41 -1.62 4.34
CA ASP A 55 7.96 -2.71 5.14
C ASP A 55 8.99 -2.18 6.12
N PRO A 56 9.04 -2.71 7.36
CA PRO A 56 10.12 -2.42 8.29
C PRO A 56 11.42 -2.99 7.72
N THR A 57 12.46 -2.17 7.65
CA THR A 57 13.80 -2.58 7.22
C THR A 57 14.74 -2.53 8.40
N ASP A 58 15.47 -3.62 8.65
CA ASP A 58 16.39 -3.71 9.79
C ASP A 58 17.61 -2.76 9.65
N ASP A 59 17.97 -2.35 8.42
CA ASP A 59 19.20 -1.59 8.12
C ASP A 59 19.01 -0.34 7.22
N ASP A 60 17.81 -0.07 6.72
CA ASP A 60 17.51 1.08 5.84
C ASP A 60 16.34 1.92 6.37
N THR A 61 16.12 3.12 5.80
CA THR A 61 14.90 3.89 6.09
C THR A 61 13.75 3.27 5.29
N PRO A 62 12.70 2.73 5.95
CA PRO A 62 11.60 2.07 5.25
C PRO A 62 10.90 3.09 4.35
N PHE A 63 10.61 2.72 3.11
CA PHE A 63 9.94 3.59 2.14
C PHE A 63 8.64 2.96 1.62
N TRP A 64 7.68 3.83 1.29
CA TRP A 64 6.44 3.40 0.66
C TRP A 64 6.68 2.86 -0.75
N TRP A 65 6.00 1.78 -1.08
CA TRP A 65 6.05 1.10 -2.38
C TRP A 65 4.64 0.79 -2.91
N ILE A 66 4.56 0.54 -4.22
CA ILE A 66 3.38 -0.02 -4.89
C ILE A 66 3.84 -1.17 -5.77
N ASP A 67 3.31 -2.36 -5.53
CA ASP A 67 3.50 -3.53 -6.36
C ASP A 67 2.29 -3.73 -7.26
N ILE A 68 2.61 -4.00 -8.52
CA ILE A 68 1.66 -4.22 -9.59
C ILE A 68 1.84 -5.64 -10.11
N ASP A 69 0.72 -6.34 -10.26
CA ASP A 69 0.67 -7.70 -10.83
C ASP A 69 1.66 -8.64 -10.13
N GLY A 70 1.56 -8.70 -8.80
CA GLY A 70 2.42 -9.53 -7.95
C GLY A 70 3.90 -9.19 -7.97
N GLY A 71 4.24 -7.90 -8.12
CA GLY A 71 5.62 -7.43 -8.14
C GLY A 71 6.28 -7.55 -9.51
N THR A 72 5.51 -7.82 -10.58
CA THR A 72 6.01 -7.69 -11.97
C THR A 72 6.51 -6.26 -12.24
N LYS A 73 5.92 -5.28 -11.54
CA LYS A 73 6.42 -3.92 -11.48
C LYS A 73 6.27 -3.38 -10.06
N THR A 74 7.33 -2.78 -9.56
CA THR A 74 7.37 -2.11 -8.26
C THR A 74 7.69 -0.63 -8.47
N ILE A 75 6.91 0.25 -7.84
CA ILE A 75 7.12 1.69 -7.83
C ILE A 75 7.54 2.08 -6.41
N LEU A 76 8.69 2.72 -6.28
CA LEU A 76 9.23 3.16 -4.98
C LEU A 76 9.04 4.67 -4.82
N SER A 77 8.60 5.06 -3.63
CA SER A 77 8.56 6.46 -3.22
C SER A 77 9.85 6.89 -2.52
N THR A 78 9.90 8.17 -2.15
CA THR A 78 10.87 8.72 -1.20
C THR A 78 10.26 8.96 0.19
N PHE A 79 9.01 8.51 0.42
CA PHE A 79 8.30 8.73 1.68
C PHE A 79 8.64 7.65 2.67
N ASP A 80 9.08 8.05 3.85
CA ASP A 80 9.33 7.15 4.96
C ASP A 80 8.10 7.02 5.89
N ILE A 81 8.28 6.32 7.00
CA ILE A 81 7.27 6.12 8.05
C ILE A 81 6.82 7.43 8.74
N HIS A 82 7.54 8.53 8.54
CA HIS A 82 7.24 9.83 9.14
C HIS A 82 6.61 10.82 8.15
N ALA A 83 6.42 10.42 6.89
CA ALA A 83 5.73 11.22 5.89
C ALA A 83 4.30 11.57 6.33
N ASP A 84 3.76 12.69 5.83
CA ASP A 84 2.35 13.02 6.06
C ASP A 84 1.46 11.97 5.37
N PRO A 85 0.53 11.30 6.09
CA PRO A 85 -0.38 10.34 5.49
C PRO A 85 -1.16 10.88 4.27
N ALA A 86 -1.46 12.18 4.23
CA ALA A 86 -2.15 12.80 3.11
C ALA A 86 -1.28 12.87 1.85
N ASP A 87 0.01 13.16 1.99
CA ASP A 87 0.96 13.20 0.86
C ASP A 87 1.18 11.81 0.30
N VAL A 88 1.31 10.81 1.18
CA VAL A 88 1.42 9.40 0.78
C VAL A 88 0.13 8.94 0.07
N ALA A 89 -1.05 9.26 0.61
CA ALA A 89 -2.32 8.89 -0.01
C ALA A 89 -2.46 9.52 -1.41
N ALA A 90 -2.10 10.80 -1.58
CA ALA A 90 -2.11 11.46 -2.88
C ALA A 90 -1.15 10.81 -3.88
N TRP A 91 0.04 10.41 -3.42
CA TRP A 91 1.02 9.68 -4.22
C TRP A 91 0.48 8.32 -4.65
N ILE A 92 -0.06 7.52 -3.72
CA ILE A 92 -0.70 6.23 -4.01
C ILE A 92 -1.84 6.40 -5.00
N SER A 93 -2.77 7.34 -4.78
CA SER A 93 -3.88 7.59 -5.68
C SER A 93 -3.41 7.95 -7.10
N THR A 94 -2.36 8.74 -7.22
CA THR A 94 -1.81 9.13 -8.53
C THR A 94 -1.26 7.92 -9.28
N HIS A 95 -0.43 7.12 -8.63
CA HIS A 95 0.20 5.95 -9.26
C HIS A 95 -0.80 4.82 -9.50
N ALA A 96 -1.67 4.52 -8.54
CA ALA A 96 -2.70 3.50 -8.70
C ALA A 96 -3.63 3.79 -9.89
N LYS A 97 -3.98 5.07 -10.11
CA LYS A 97 -4.78 5.47 -11.29
C LYS A 97 -3.98 5.38 -12.58
N ALA A 98 -2.72 5.79 -12.57
CA ALA A 98 -1.84 5.70 -13.74
C ALA A 98 -1.63 4.25 -14.18
N GLU A 99 -1.51 3.32 -13.23
CA GLU A 99 -1.39 1.88 -13.47
C GLU A 99 -2.75 1.18 -13.65
N ASN A 100 -3.85 1.94 -13.55
CA ASN A 100 -5.22 1.45 -13.66
C ASN A 100 -5.51 0.28 -12.70
N CYS A 101 -5.05 0.39 -11.45
CA CYS A 101 -5.28 -0.60 -10.41
C CYS A 101 -6.80 -0.80 -10.18
N PRO A 102 -7.27 -2.03 -9.95
CA PRO A 102 -8.69 -2.35 -9.84
C PRO A 102 -9.47 -1.48 -8.84
N ALA A 103 -8.92 -1.20 -7.66
CA ALA A 103 -9.57 -0.40 -6.61
C ALA A 103 -9.94 1.03 -7.09
N THR A 104 -9.16 1.60 -8.01
CA THR A 104 -9.39 2.95 -8.53
C THR A 104 -10.61 3.08 -9.45
N ARG A 105 -11.16 1.95 -9.90
CA ARG A 105 -12.31 1.90 -10.80
C ARG A 105 -13.64 1.99 -10.06
N VAL A 106 -13.62 1.77 -8.74
CA VAL A 106 -14.80 1.83 -7.88
C VAL A 106 -14.73 3.16 -7.13
N ILE A 107 -15.45 4.16 -7.64
CA ILE A 107 -15.60 5.42 -6.90
C ILE A 107 -16.50 5.14 -5.70
N ALA A 108 -16.05 5.48 -4.50
CA ALA A 108 -16.88 5.44 -3.31
C ALA A 108 -18.12 6.33 -3.56
N GLY A 109 -19.31 5.71 -3.55
CA GLY A 109 -20.58 6.39 -3.75
C GLY A 109 -20.97 7.30 -2.59
#